data_AF-A0A7T8ADG1-F1
#
_entry.id   AF-A0A7T8ADG1-F1
#
_cell.length_a   1.000
_cell.length_b   1.000
_cell.length_c   1.000
_cell.angle_alpha   90.00
_cell.angle_beta   90.00
_cell.angle_gamma   90.00
#
_symmetry.space_group_name_H-M   'P 1'
#
loop_
_entity.id
_entity.type
_entity.pdbx_description
1 polymer ?
#
loop_
_entity_poly.entity_id
_entity_poly.type
_entity_poly.pdbx_seq_one_letter_code
_entity_poly.pdbx_strand_id
1 'polypeptide(L)'
;MIDIITVRIAAEADIARVRQVADKVAQSFGLESFARTRMVTAVLEISRNALQYGGGGQVRFSATPKPGGSEIGVRVTDQGTGIDNPAAFERERRPYLETKAATRGLGLGLSGVKRLADNFDIASSPQGTRVAMAFFVPVPADEIARRAAAAAEAVLGLGSADPIAELSRQNRELAAAMAERELLIDEVHHRTGNNLALIVSFIQMSKRKAASPETRQAMAELEARVHSVARVHQELQRAQQSDRIELLPLLENVAKHASDAFSSVNLSVDIDVVSEPVEVVSSTAIDFGLIVGELITNAFKHAFEGRSKGRIAIRFDRTEGTDPGWVLIVRDDGVGTPEDARPDRPQSLGWRMIRAMSARHAANIETDGSDGFCCAITFPQSVVRAPNTADTDG
;
A
#
# COMPACT_ATOMS: atom_id res chain seq x y z
N MET A 1 -47.75 10.22 -2.50
CA MET A 1 -46.38 10.45 -2.00
C MET A 1 -46.46 10.53 -0.49
N ILE A 2 -45.68 9.73 0.22
CA ILE A 2 -45.60 9.67 1.68
C ILE A 2 -44.20 10.14 2.05
N ASP A 3 -44.09 11.22 2.82
CA ASP A 3 -42.80 11.68 3.34
C ASP A 3 -42.33 10.76 4.47
N ILE A 4 -41.05 10.35 4.43
CA ILE A 4 -40.44 9.48 5.44
C ILE A 4 -39.64 10.32 6.42
N ILE A 5 -38.63 11.06 5.92
CA ILE A 5 -37.78 11.94 6.73
C ILE A 5 -37.08 12.98 5.86
N THR A 6 -36.76 14.13 6.46
CA THR A 6 -35.83 15.12 5.89
C THR A 6 -34.61 15.25 6.80
N VAL A 7 -33.41 15.19 6.22
CA VAL A 7 -32.13 15.33 6.91
C VAL A 7 -31.46 16.61 6.41
N ARG A 8 -31.02 17.47 7.34
CA ARG A 8 -30.25 18.67 7.00
C ARG A 8 -28.78 18.29 6.76
N ILE A 9 -28.15 18.95 5.79
CA ILE A 9 -26.71 18.86 5.52
C ILE A 9 -26.10 20.25 5.77
N ALA A 10 -25.24 20.36 6.75
CA ALA A 10 -24.47 21.57 7.05
C ALA A 10 -22.97 21.30 7.24
N ALA A 11 -22.60 20.06 7.62
CA ALA A 11 -21.21 19.65 7.82
C ALA A 11 -20.95 18.21 7.34
N GLU A 12 -19.67 17.82 7.26
CA GLU A 12 -19.24 16.45 6.90
C GLU A 12 -19.87 15.37 7.80
N ALA A 13 -20.07 15.67 9.09
CA ALA A 13 -20.74 14.75 10.03
C ALA A 13 -22.18 14.40 9.59
N ASP A 14 -22.88 15.31 8.91
CA ASP A 14 -24.23 15.07 8.42
C ASP A 14 -24.24 14.08 7.24
N ILE A 15 -23.14 13.96 6.48
CA ILE A 15 -23.01 12.97 5.41
C ILE A 15 -23.01 11.55 5.99
N ALA A 16 -22.36 11.34 7.14
CA ALA A 16 -22.42 10.08 7.86
C ALA A 16 -23.86 9.77 8.34
N ARG A 17 -24.59 10.78 8.83
CA ARG A 17 -26.01 10.63 9.18
C ARG A 17 -26.87 10.28 7.97
N VAL A 18 -26.68 10.95 6.84
CA VAL A 18 -27.39 10.66 5.59
C VAL A 18 -27.14 9.22 5.13
N ARG A 19 -25.91 8.69 5.28
CA ARG A 19 -25.59 7.27 5.00
C ARG A 19 -26.45 6.34 5.84
N GLN A 20 -26.48 6.55 7.15
CA GLN A 20 -27.24 5.71 8.09
C GLN A 20 -28.74 5.75 7.79
N VAL A 21 -29.27 6.94 7.51
CA VAL A 21 -30.69 7.13 7.15
C VAL A 21 -31.01 6.42 5.84
N ALA A 22 -30.19 6.59 4.80
CA ALA A 22 -30.38 5.92 3.52
C ALA A 22 -30.36 4.39 3.67
N ASP A 23 -29.43 3.84 4.45
CA ASP A 23 -29.34 2.39 4.69
C ASP A 23 -30.56 1.86 5.43
N LYS A 24 -31.04 2.55 6.49
CA LYS A 24 -32.25 2.16 7.22
C LYS A 24 -33.53 2.27 6.40
N VAL A 25 -33.66 3.31 5.57
CA VAL A 25 -34.78 3.42 4.64
C VAL A 25 -34.75 2.27 3.64
N ALA A 26 -33.60 1.98 3.01
CA ALA A 26 -33.48 0.86 2.08
C ALA A 26 -33.81 -0.50 2.74
N GLN A 27 -33.30 -0.73 3.95
CA GLN A 27 -33.55 -1.95 4.71
C GLN A 27 -35.05 -2.12 5.02
N SER A 28 -35.73 -1.05 5.42
CA SER A 28 -37.14 -1.08 5.80
C SER A 28 -38.07 -1.41 4.62
N PHE A 29 -37.67 -1.02 3.41
CA PHE A 29 -38.36 -1.34 2.16
C PHE A 29 -37.87 -2.65 1.51
N GLY A 30 -36.95 -3.37 2.15
CA GLY A 30 -36.52 -4.71 1.72
C GLY A 30 -35.58 -4.74 0.52
N LEU A 31 -34.80 -3.68 0.27
CA LEU A 31 -33.81 -3.70 -0.81
C LEU A 31 -32.72 -4.74 -0.52
N GLU A 32 -32.44 -5.57 -1.54
CA GLU A 32 -31.31 -6.50 -1.53
C GLU A 32 -29.97 -5.76 -1.46
N SER A 33 -28.91 -6.46 -1.04
CA SER A 33 -27.58 -5.88 -0.77
C SER A 33 -27.04 -5.00 -1.90
N PHE A 34 -27.17 -5.45 -3.16
CA PHE A 34 -26.71 -4.69 -4.31
C PHE A 34 -27.55 -3.42 -4.57
N ALA A 35 -28.88 -3.53 -4.56
CA ALA A 35 -29.78 -2.39 -4.74
C ALA A 35 -29.63 -1.36 -3.61
N ARG A 36 -29.46 -1.84 -2.37
CA ARG A 36 -29.17 -1.01 -1.20
C ARG A 36 -27.87 -0.23 -1.36
N THR A 37 -26.80 -0.91 -1.80
CA THR A 37 -25.50 -0.25 -2.05
C THR A 37 -25.60 0.81 -3.14
N ARG A 38 -26.33 0.53 -4.24
CA ARG A 38 -26.56 1.51 -5.31
C ARG A 38 -27.26 2.77 -4.80
N MET A 39 -28.34 2.59 -4.02
CA MET A 39 -29.10 3.69 -3.44
C MET A 39 -28.24 4.53 -2.49
N VAL A 40 -27.56 3.90 -1.53
CA VAL A 40 -26.71 4.61 -0.56
C VAL A 40 -25.60 5.38 -1.26
N THR A 41 -24.94 4.76 -2.25
CA THR A 41 -23.88 5.42 -3.03
C THR A 41 -24.42 6.64 -3.79
N ALA A 42 -25.52 6.48 -4.51
CA ALA A 42 -26.16 7.56 -5.26
C ALA A 42 -26.53 8.76 -4.37
N VAL A 43 -27.14 8.49 -3.21
CA VAL A 43 -27.53 9.54 -2.25
C VAL A 43 -26.32 10.26 -1.69
N LEU A 44 -25.25 9.54 -1.34
CA LEU A 44 -24.04 10.15 -0.75
C LEU A 44 -23.29 11.04 -1.73
N GLU A 45 -23.17 10.63 -2.99
CA GLU A 45 -22.50 11.45 -4.01
C GLU A 45 -23.21 12.80 -4.20
N ILE A 46 -24.55 12.81 -4.28
CA ILE A 46 -25.30 14.06 -4.42
C ILE A 46 -25.28 14.88 -3.13
N SER A 47 -25.33 14.23 -1.97
CA SER A 47 -25.28 14.92 -0.67
C SER A 47 -23.94 15.62 -0.45
N ARG A 48 -22.84 14.98 -0.87
CA ARG A 48 -21.50 15.61 -0.85
C ARG A 48 -21.43 16.78 -1.81
N ASN A 49 -21.99 16.66 -3.01
CA ASN A 49 -22.04 17.78 -3.96
C ASN A 49 -22.81 18.98 -3.40
N ALA A 50 -23.95 18.73 -2.73
CA ALA A 50 -24.72 19.77 -2.06
C ALA A 50 -23.91 20.47 -0.95
N LEU A 51 -23.07 19.73 -0.20
CA LEU A 51 -22.18 20.32 0.81
C LEU A 51 -21.02 21.10 0.18
N GLN A 52 -20.29 20.47 -0.74
CA GLN A 52 -19.03 20.99 -1.30
C GLN A 52 -19.25 22.17 -2.25
N TYR A 53 -20.28 22.12 -3.10
CA TYR A 53 -20.56 23.14 -4.11
C TYR A 53 -21.77 24.01 -3.76
N GLY A 54 -22.70 23.46 -2.97
CA GLY A 54 -23.97 24.11 -2.62
C GLY A 54 -23.97 24.84 -1.27
N GLY A 55 -22.90 24.74 -0.48
CA GLY A 55 -22.82 25.31 0.88
C GLY A 55 -23.71 24.59 1.91
N GLY A 56 -24.17 23.39 1.59
CA GLY A 56 -25.12 22.61 2.39
C GLY A 56 -26.50 22.52 1.76
N GLY A 57 -27.42 21.85 2.45
CA GLY A 57 -28.75 21.58 1.90
C GLY A 57 -29.60 20.66 2.76
N GLN A 58 -30.48 19.92 2.12
CA GLN A 58 -31.31 18.90 2.77
C GLN A 58 -31.58 17.73 1.85
N VAL A 59 -31.70 16.53 2.42
CA VAL A 59 -32.09 15.30 1.75
C VAL A 59 -33.45 14.87 2.27
N ARG A 60 -34.43 14.76 1.39
CA ARG A 60 -35.78 14.27 1.71
C ARG A 60 -35.98 12.87 1.14
N PHE A 61 -36.37 11.93 1.99
CA PHE A 61 -36.80 10.59 1.61
C PHE A 61 -38.33 10.52 1.61
N SER A 62 -38.89 9.90 0.58
CA SER A 62 -40.31 9.73 0.39
C SER A 62 -40.60 8.38 -0.27
N ALA A 63 -41.83 7.90 -0.18
CA ALA A 63 -42.30 6.70 -0.86
C ALA A 63 -43.53 7.03 -1.71
N THR A 64 -43.61 6.51 -2.93
CA THR A 64 -44.76 6.71 -3.82
C THR A 64 -45.17 5.39 -4.46
N PRO A 65 -46.47 4.99 -4.42
CA PRO A 65 -46.92 3.78 -5.08
C PRO A 65 -46.83 3.93 -6.60
N LYS A 66 -46.49 2.85 -7.30
CA LYS A 66 -46.39 2.79 -8.76
C LYS A 66 -47.07 1.53 -9.31
N PRO A 67 -47.45 1.50 -10.59
CA PRO A 67 -47.86 0.24 -11.22
C PRO A 67 -46.75 -0.81 -11.07
N GLY A 68 -47.09 -1.98 -10.52
CA GLY A 68 -46.15 -3.08 -10.32
C GLY A 68 -45.31 -3.05 -9.03
N GLY A 69 -45.43 -2.01 -8.20
CA GLY A 69 -44.67 -1.91 -6.94
C GLY A 69 -44.74 -0.53 -6.31
N SER A 70 -43.62 -0.06 -5.78
CA SER A 70 -43.48 1.29 -5.23
C SER A 70 -42.11 1.88 -5.56
N GLU A 71 -41.93 3.17 -5.34
CA GLU A 71 -40.66 3.85 -5.48
C GLU A 71 -40.26 4.53 -4.17
N ILE A 72 -38.99 4.40 -3.79
CA ILE A 72 -38.34 5.26 -2.81
C ILE A 72 -37.80 6.47 -3.56
N GLY A 73 -38.38 7.64 -3.31
CA GLY A 73 -37.91 8.91 -3.86
C GLY A 73 -36.98 9.62 -2.90
N VAL A 74 -35.79 10.01 -3.38
CA VAL A 74 -34.84 10.84 -2.65
C VAL A 74 -34.67 12.17 -3.37
N ARG A 75 -34.85 13.27 -2.65
CA ARG A 75 -34.68 14.63 -3.18
C ARG A 75 -33.61 15.36 -2.37
N VAL A 76 -32.53 15.75 -3.02
CA VAL A 76 -31.50 16.62 -2.45
C VAL A 76 -31.70 18.03 -2.98
N THR A 77 -31.71 19.02 -2.09
CA THR A 77 -31.77 20.44 -2.46
C THR A 77 -30.68 21.21 -1.76
N ASP A 78 -29.91 21.99 -2.50
CA ASP A 78 -28.94 22.96 -1.99
C ASP A 78 -29.40 24.41 -2.28
N GLN A 79 -28.64 25.37 -1.74
CA GLN A 79 -28.85 26.82 -1.95
C GLN A 79 -27.64 27.46 -2.66
N GLY A 80 -26.87 26.67 -3.42
CA GLY A 80 -25.67 27.14 -4.11
C GLY A 80 -25.95 28.00 -5.33
N THR A 81 -24.90 28.29 -6.10
CA THR A 81 -24.98 29.10 -7.33
C THR A 81 -25.61 28.36 -8.51
N GLY A 82 -26.02 27.10 -8.34
CA GLY A 82 -26.47 26.23 -9.41
C GLY A 82 -25.33 25.61 -10.21
N ILE A 83 -25.69 24.83 -11.22
CA ILE A 83 -24.80 24.12 -12.15
C ILE A 83 -24.99 24.73 -13.53
N ASP A 84 -23.89 25.10 -14.17
CA ASP A 84 -23.90 25.58 -15.55
C ASP A 84 -24.32 24.45 -16.52
N ASN A 85 -25.34 24.73 -17.34
CA ASN A 85 -25.86 23.83 -18.38
C ASN A 85 -26.31 22.42 -17.89
N PRO A 86 -27.36 22.32 -17.05
CA PRO A 86 -27.85 21.03 -16.53
C PRO A 86 -28.35 20.08 -17.64
N ALA A 87 -28.78 20.61 -18.78
CA ALA A 87 -29.25 19.84 -19.93
C ALA A 87 -28.16 18.97 -20.60
N ALA A 88 -26.87 19.27 -20.38
CA ALA A 88 -25.77 18.44 -20.86
C ALA A 88 -25.79 17.02 -20.26
N PHE A 89 -26.26 16.90 -19.01
CA PHE A 89 -26.35 15.62 -18.29
C PHE A 89 -27.56 14.78 -18.70
N GLU A 90 -28.54 15.35 -19.40
CA GLU A 90 -29.71 14.63 -19.93
C GLU A 90 -29.35 13.74 -21.13
N ARG A 91 -28.41 14.18 -21.98
CA ARG A 91 -28.12 13.58 -23.31
C ARG A 91 -27.28 12.29 -23.30
N GLU A 92 -26.60 11.95 -22.20
CA GLU A 92 -25.79 10.72 -22.11
C GLU A 92 -26.61 9.50 -21.65
N ARG A 93 -27.08 8.69 -22.61
CA ARG A 93 -27.49 7.27 -22.43
C ARG A 93 -26.58 6.35 -23.27
N ARG A 94 -25.25 6.48 -23.20
CA ARG A 94 -24.35 5.54 -23.88
C ARG A 94 -23.98 4.35 -22.98
N PRO A 95 -24.04 3.10 -23.48
CA PRO A 95 -23.53 1.93 -22.78
C PRO A 95 -22.01 1.99 -22.65
N TYR A 96 -21.53 1.35 -21.60
CA TYR A 96 -20.13 1.30 -21.17
C TYR A 96 -19.20 0.74 -22.27
N LEU A 97 -18.27 1.56 -22.74
CA LEU A 97 -16.98 1.08 -23.22
C LEU A 97 -15.91 1.78 -22.38
N GLU A 98 -15.10 0.96 -21.72
CA GLU A 98 -14.00 1.37 -20.86
C GLU A 98 -13.02 2.26 -21.62
N THR A 99 -12.77 3.47 -21.10
CA THR A 99 -11.42 4.04 -21.22
C THR A 99 -11.13 5.09 -20.15
N LYS A 100 -10.03 4.82 -19.43
CA LYS A 100 -9.07 5.73 -18.78
C LYS A 100 -9.59 6.81 -17.82
N ALA A 101 -9.34 6.54 -16.54
CA ALA A 101 -8.70 7.41 -15.55
C ALA A 101 -9.17 8.87 -15.47
N ALA A 102 -9.97 9.15 -14.44
CA ALA A 102 -10.01 10.45 -13.78
C ALA A 102 -10.12 10.26 -12.25
N THR A 103 -8.96 10.49 -11.60
CA THR A 103 -8.73 11.20 -10.33
C THR A 103 -9.37 10.70 -9.01
N ARG A 104 -8.50 10.59 -7.99
CA ARG A 104 -8.74 10.18 -6.60
C ARG A 104 -9.99 10.80 -5.95
N GLY A 105 -10.70 9.93 -5.22
CA GLY A 105 -12.08 10.09 -4.76
C GLY A 105 -12.96 9.19 -5.62
N LEU A 106 -13.89 8.41 -5.08
CA LEU A 106 -14.76 7.50 -5.86
C LEU A 106 -15.74 8.24 -6.81
N GLY A 107 -15.45 9.50 -7.18
CA GLY A 107 -16.28 10.51 -7.83
C GLY A 107 -16.91 10.05 -9.15
N LEU A 108 -18.00 9.31 -9.00
CA LEU A 108 -18.89 8.86 -10.08
C LEU A 108 -19.50 10.05 -10.85
N GLY A 109 -19.53 11.23 -10.23
CA GLY A 109 -20.15 12.43 -10.78
C GLY A 109 -21.67 12.29 -10.95
N LEU A 110 -22.33 13.35 -11.41
CA LEU A 110 -23.77 13.36 -11.68
C LEU A 110 -24.20 12.29 -12.71
N SER A 111 -23.33 11.99 -13.69
CA SER A 111 -23.58 10.97 -14.72
C SER A 111 -23.53 9.54 -14.16
N GLY A 112 -22.67 9.26 -13.18
CA GLY A 112 -22.64 7.97 -12.49
C GLY A 112 -23.85 7.76 -11.58
N VAL A 113 -24.31 8.80 -10.87
CA VAL A 113 -25.53 8.72 -10.05
C VAL A 113 -26.78 8.45 -10.90
N LYS A 114 -26.91 9.11 -12.07
CA LYS A 114 -27.99 8.88 -13.03
C LYS A 114 -28.10 7.41 -13.48
N ARG A 115 -26.98 6.69 -13.53
CA ARG A 115 -26.95 5.25 -13.89
C ARG A 115 -27.31 4.33 -12.74
N LEU A 116 -27.21 4.80 -11.49
CA LEU A 116 -27.50 4.01 -10.30
C LEU A 116 -28.98 4.04 -9.91
N ALA A 117 -29.68 5.14 -10.20
CA ALA A 117 -31.11 5.33 -9.93
C ALA A 117 -31.99 4.87 -11.10
N ASP A 118 -33.23 4.48 -10.81
CA ASP A 118 -34.19 4.06 -11.84
C ASP A 118 -34.82 5.27 -12.54
N ASN A 119 -35.06 6.34 -11.78
CA ASN A 119 -35.39 7.66 -12.30
C ASN A 119 -34.45 8.71 -11.72
N PHE A 120 -34.09 9.71 -12.53
CA PHE A 120 -33.21 10.80 -12.12
C PHE A 120 -33.63 12.09 -12.83
N ASP A 121 -33.80 13.16 -12.06
CA ASP A 121 -34.16 14.50 -12.53
C ASP A 121 -33.30 15.54 -11.83
N ILE A 122 -32.90 16.58 -12.56
CA ILE A 122 -32.09 17.67 -12.04
C ILE A 122 -32.64 19.01 -12.50
N ALA A 123 -32.95 19.87 -11.54
CA ALA A 123 -33.34 21.26 -11.77
C ALA A 123 -32.33 22.15 -11.05
N SER A 124 -31.65 23.01 -11.81
CA SER A 124 -30.63 23.91 -11.25
C SER A 124 -30.88 25.34 -11.71
N SER A 125 -30.72 26.29 -10.79
CA SER A 125 -30.81 27.73 -11.06
C SER A 125 -29.77 28.48 -10.20
N PRO A 126 -29.59 29.80 -10.42
CA PRO A 126 -28.73 30.62 -9.56
C PRO A 126 -29.15 30.68 -8.08
N GLN A 127 -30.29 30.09 -7.72
CA GLN A 127 -30.81 30.00 -6.34
C GLN A 127 -30.61 28.61 -5.72
N GLY A 128 -29.91 27.69 -6.41
CA GLY A 128 -29.57 26.36 -5.92
C GLY A 128 -29.90 25.24 -6.90
N THR A 129 -29.47 24.04 -6.55
CA THR A 129 -29.76 22.81 -7.31
C THR A 129 -30.68 21.89 -6.53
N ARG A 130 -31.63 21.30 -7.26
CA ARG A 130 -32.49 20.21 -6.82
C ARG A 130 -32.20 18.98 -7.67
N VAL A 131 -31.81 17.91 -7.02
CA VAL A 131 -31.64 16.60 -7.63
C VAL A 131 -32.68 15.66 -7.04
N ALA A 132 -33.49 15.03 -7.89
CA ALA A 132 -34.45 14.01 -7.50
C ALA A 132 -34.05 12.67 -8.13
N MET A 133 -34.05 11.62 -7.32
CA MET A 133 -33.78 10.25 -7.76
C MET A 133 -34.83 9.31 -7.19
N ALA A 134 -35.16 8.24 -7.90
CA ALA A 134 -36.07 7.21 -7.42
C ALA A 134 -35.52 5.80 -7.62
N PHE A 135 -35.85 4.92 -6.68
CA PHE A 135 -35.47 3.51 -6.68
C PHE A 135 -36.73 2.65 -6.56
N PHE A 136 -36.95 1.78 -7.53
CA PHE A 136 -38.08 0.87 -7.56
C PHE A 136 -37.90 -0.23 -6.52
N VAL A 137 -39.01 -0.56 -5.86
CA VAL A 137 -39.09 -1.63 -4.86
C VAL A 137 -40.34 -2.48 -5.12
N PRO A 138 -40.25 -3.81 -4.99
CA PRO A 138 -41.39 -4.71 -5.16
C PRO A 138 -42.30 -4.69 -3.91
N VAL A 139 -42.66 -3.50 -3.42
CA VAL A 139 -43.55 -3.28 -2.28
C VAL A 139 -44.93 -2.91 -2.81
N PRO A 140 -45.98 -3.70 -2.49
CA PRO A 140 -47.36 -3.39 -2.87
C PRO A 140 -47.85 -2.04 -2.34
N ALA A 141 -48.77 -1.42 -3.07
CA ALA A 141 -49.26 -0.07 -2.76
C ALA A 141 -49.98 0.04 -1.40
N ASP A 142 -50.56 -1.06 -0.91
CA ASP A 142 -51.22 -1.16 0.40
C ASP A 142 -50.21 -1.30 1.56
N GLU A 143 -49.00 -1.81 1.30
CA GLU A 143 -47.95 -1.92 2.32
C GLU A 143 -47.10 -0.66 2.48
N ILE A 144 -47.15 0.26 1.51
CA ILE A 144 -46.21 1.38 1.42
C ILE A 144 -46.26 2.30 2.65
N ALA A 145 -47.44 2.55 3.20
CA ALA A 145 -47.61 3.39 4.39
C ALA A 145 -47.01 2.73 5.64
N ARG A 146 -47.20 1.42 5.81
CA ARG A 146 -46.59 0.64 6.90
C ARG A 146 -45.07 0.65 6.80
N ARG A 147 -44.54 0.46 5.59
CA ARG A 147 -43.09 0.47 5.32
C ARG A 147 -42.46 1.85 5.55
N ALA A 148 -43.14 2.92 5.13
CA ALA A 148 -42.72 4.28 5.38
C ALA A 148 -42.69 4.61 6.89
N ALA A 149 -43.72 4.20 7.64
CA ALA A 149 -43.76 4.38 9.09
C ALA A 149 -42.65 3.61 9.80
N ALA A 150 -42.43 2.33 9.45
CA ALA A 150 -41.33 1.53 9.99
C ALA A 150 -39.95 2.12 9.68
N ALA A 151 -39.77 2.68 8.47
CA ALA A 151 -38.54 3.37 8.10
C ALA A 151 -38.32 4.64 8.95
N ALA A 152 -39.36 5.45 9.15
CA ALA A 152 -39.27 6.64 9.99
C ALA A 152 -38.93 6.28 11.44
N GLU A 153 -39.57 5.25 12.01
CA GLU A 153 -39.28 4.75 13.36
C GLU A 153 -37.85 4.21 13.50
N ALA A 154 -37.40 3.38 12.55
CA ALA A 154 -36.04 2.84 12.52
C ALA A 154 -34.98 3.96 12.45
N VAL A 155 -35.29 5.05 11.74
CA VAL A 155 -34.41 6.22 11.65
C VAL A 155 -34.43 7.06 12.94
N LEU A 156 -35.58 7.22 13.59
CA LEU A 156 -35.66 7.86 14.91
C LEU A 156 -34.84 7.08 15.96
N GLY A 157 -34.85 5.74 15.88
CA GLY A 157 -34.00 4.87 16.69
C GLY A 157 -32.49 5.02 16.44
N LEU A 158 -32.05 5.66 15.35
CA LEU A 158 -30.63 5.99 15.17
C LEU A 158 -30.17 7.13 16.10
N GLY A 159 -31.10 7.87 16.73
CA GLY A 159 -30.77 8.90 17.73
C GLY A 159 -30.52 8.35 19.14
N SER A 160 -30.88 7.09 19.39
CA SER A 160 -30.73 6.42 20.68
C SER A 160 -29.58 5.41 20.74
N ALA A 161 -28.89 5.18 19.61
CA ALA A 161 -27.63 4.44 19.60
C ALA A 161 -26.51 5.39 20.06
N ASP A 162 -25.93 5.10 21.22
CA ASP A 162 -24.79 5.83 21.77
C ASP A 162 -23.67 5.96 20.71
N PRO A 163 -23.36 7.17 20.23
CA PRO A 163 -22.28 7.38 19.26
C PRO A 163 -20.95 6.83 19.75
N ILE A 164 -20.73 6.80 21.07
CA ILE A 164 -19.55 6.22 21.71
C ILE A 164 -19.56 4.70 21.53
N ALA A 165 -20.72 4.05 21.66
CA ALA A 165 -20.85 2.60 21.48
C ALA A 165 -20.60 2.17 20.02
N GLU A 166 -21.10 2.94 19.03
CA GLU A 166 -20.85 2.66 17.61
C GLU A 166 -19.40 2.91 17.21
N LEU A 167 -18.81 4.02 17.67
CA LEU A 167 -17.37 4.29 17.47
C LEU A 167 -16.52 3.21 18.14
N SER A 168 -16.88 2.78 19.34
CA SER A 168 -16.20 1.69 20.04
C SER A 168 -16.35 0.35 19.31
N ARG A 169 -17.48 0.10 18.67
CA ARG A 169 -17.68 -1.09 17.82
C ARG A 169 -16.76 -1.04 16.59
N GLN A 170 -16.73 0.08 15.87
CA GLN A 170 -15.86 0.28 14.71
C GLN A 170 -14.38 0.18 15.08
N ASN A 171 -13.97 0.77 16.21
CA ASN A 171 -12.60 0.65 16.71
C ASN A 171 -12.23 -0.80 17.04
N ARG A 172 -13.15 -1.57 17.63
CA ARG A 172 -12.92 -3.01 17.90
C ARG A 172 -12.82 -3.83 16.62
N GLU A 173 -13.68 -3.56 15.63
CA GLU A 173 -13.63 -4.24 14.32
C GLU A 173 -12.34 -3.92 13.58
N LEU A 174 -11.91 -2.65 13.60
CA LEU A 174 -10.64 -2.24 13.03
C LEU A 174 -9.45 -2.89 13.74
N ALA A 175 -9.45 -2.89 15.08
CA ALA A 175 -8.41 -3.54 15.86
C ALA A 175 -8.34 -5.06 15.60
N ALA A 176 -9.48 -5.73 15.48
CA ALA A 176 -9.54 -7.14 15.13
C ALA A 176 -8.99 -7.41 13.72
N ALA A 177 -9.36 -6.58 12.74
CA ALA A 177 -8.85 -6.68 11.37
C ALA A 177 -7.34 -6.41 11.29
N MET A 178 -6.82 -5.50 12.12
CA MET A 178 -5.37 -5.25 12.23
C MET A 178 -4.64 -6.45 12.81
N ALA A 179 -5.16 -7.04 13.90
CA ALA A 179 -4.56 -8.23 14.50
C ALA A 179 -4.58 -9.44 13.55
N GLU A 180 -5.66 -9.64 12.79
CA GLU A 180 -5.74 -10.69 11.78
C GLU A 180 -4.70 -10.47 10.66
N ARG A 181 -4.51 -9.22 10.22
CA ARG A 181 -3.49 -8.87 9.23
C ARG A 181 -2.08 -9.16 9.73
N GLU A 182 -1.76 -8.82 10.98
CA GLU A 182 -0.46 -9.13 11.58
C GLU A 182 -0.20 -10.64 11.62
N LEU A 183 -1.18 -11.44 12.06
CA LEU A 183 -1.07 -12.90 12.06
C LEU A 183 -0.81 -13.49 10.66
N LEU A 184 -1.46 -12.94 9.63
CA LEU A 184 -1.25 -13.37 8.24
C LEU A 184 0.14 -13.02 7.73
N ILE A 185 0.67 -11.85 8.12
CA ILE A 185 2.04 -11.44 7.79
C ILE A 185 3.04 -12.38 8.46
N ASP A 186 2.87 -12.68 9.75
CA ASP A 186 3.70 -13.64 10.48
C ASP A 186 3.69 -15.02 9.82
N GLU A 187 2.53 -15.52 9.39
CA GLU A 187 2.41 -16.79 8.68
C GLU A 187 3.18 -16.78 7.34
N VAL A 188 3.16 -15.67 6.60
CA VAL A 188 3.96 -15.53 5.37
C VAL A 188 5.45 -15.56 5.67
N HIS A 189 5.91 -14.91 6.75
CA HIS A 189 7.32 -14.96 7.16
C HIS A 189 7.74 -16.36 7.60
N HIS A 190 6.93 -17.02 8.42
CA HIS A 190 7.15 -18.41 8.80
C HIS A 190 7.24 -19.33 7.59
N ARG A 191 6.35 -19.15 6.60
CA ARG A 191 6.41 -19.89 5.33
C ARG A 191 7.65 -19.56 4.51
N THR A 192 8.08 -18.30 4.49
CA THR A 192 9.29 -17.89 3.77
C THR A 192 10.53 -18.56 4.38
N GLY A 193 10.65 -18.57 5.70
CA GLY A 193 11.69 -19.32 6.41
C GLY A 193 11.65 -20.82 6.09
N ASN A 194 10.45 -21.43 6.12
CA ASN A 194 10.26 -22.84 5.75
C ASN A 194 10.65 -23.14 4.30
N ASN A 195 10.29 -22.26 3.37
CA ASN A 195 10.63 -22.40 1.96
C ASN A 195 12.14 -22.28 1.74
N LEU A 196 12.81 -21.34 2.41
CA LEU A 196 14.27 -21.23 2.35
C LEU A 196 14.96 -22.48 2.91
N ALA A 197 14.45 -23.05 4.01
CA ALA A 197 14.97 -24.31 4.56
C ALA A 197 14.78 -25.51 3.60
N LEU A 198 13.65 -25.58 2.89
CA LEU A 198 13.41 -26.57 1.84
C LEU A 198 14.38 -26.38 0.65
N ILE A 199 14.62 -25.14 0.23
CA ILE A 199 15.58 -24.82 -0.84
C ILE A 199 17.00 -25.26 -0.44
N VAL A 200 17.44 -24.96 0.79
CA VAL A 200 18.72 -25.44 1.33
C VAL A 200 18.79 -26.97 1.27
N SER A 201 17.72 -27.66 1.66
CA SER A 201 17.68 -29.13 1.64
C SER A 201 17.85 -29.68 0.21
N PHE A 202 17.21 -29.07 -0.79
CA PHE A 202 17.39 -29.46 -2.19
C PHE A 202 18.81 -29.18 -2.71
N ILE A 203 19.42 -28.06 -2.31
CA ILE A 203 20.81 -27.74 -2.67
C ILE A 203 21.74 -28.79 -2.05
N GLN A 204 21.58 -29.14 -0.78
CA GLN A 204 22.37 -30.17 -0.12
C GLN A 204 22.21 -31.56 -0.76
N MET A 205 21.00 -31.91 -1.21
CA MET A 205 20.76 -33.15 -1.96
C MET A 205 21.45 -33.13 -3.32
N SER A 206 21.39 -32.00 -4.03
CA SER A 206 22.01 -31.81 -5.34
C SER A 206 23.54 -31.82 -5.24
N LYS A 207 24.09 -31.18 -4.19
CA LYS A 207 25.52 -31.22 -3.84
C LYS A 207 26.00 -32.64 -3.60
N ARG A 208 25.26 -33.45 -2.84
CA ARG A 208 25.61 -34.86 -2.57
C ARG A 208 25.60 -35.74 -3.84
N LYS A 209 24.73 -35.45 -4.79
CA LYS A 209 24.61 -36.18 -6.06
C LYS A 209 25.54 -35.66 -7.17
N ALA A 210 26.21 -34.54 -6.95
CA ALA A 210 27.05 -33.91 -7.97
C ALA A 210 28.33 -34.71 -8.23
N ALA A 211 28.47 -35.17 -9.47
CA ALA A 211 29.60 -36.00 -9.91
C ALA A 211 30.92 -35.20 -9.94
N SER A 212 30.89 -33.97 -10.48
CA SER A 212 32.09 -33.15 -10.62
C SER A 212 32.42 -32.33 -9.37
N PRO A 213 33.71 -32.16 -9.02
CA PRO A 213 34.14 -31.27 -7.94
C PRO A 213 33.64 -29.82 -8.12
N GLU A 214 33.63 -29.33 -9.36
CA GLU A 214 33.20 -27.97 -9.73
C GLU A 214 31.71 -27.76 -9.43
N THR A 215 30.87 -28.75 -9.74
CA THR A 215 29.43 -28.70 -9.44
C THR A 215 29.19 -28.76 -7.92
N ARG A 216 29.97 -29.56 -7.19
CA ARG A 216 29.93 -29.60 -5.72
C ARG A 216 30.29 -28.23 -5.11
N GLN A 217 31.31 -27.58 -5.65
CA GLN A 217 31.73 -26.25 -5.22
C GLN A 217 30.64 -25.20 -5.52
N ALA A 218 30.08 -25.19 -6.73
CA ALA A 218 28.99 -24.28 -7.09
C ALA A 218 27.75 -24.45 -6.20
N MET A 219 27.41 -25.68 -5.83
CA MET A 219 26.31 -25.96 -4.90
C MET A 219 26.62 -25.54 -3.47
N ALA A 220 27.86 -25.71 -3.00
CA ALA A 220 28.30 -25.22 -1.69
C ALA A 220 28.21 -23.69 -1.60
N GLU A 221 28.56 -22.99 -2.68
CA GLU A 221 28.41 -21.54 -2.77
C GLU A 221 26.95 -21.10 -2.78
N LEU A 222 26.08 -21.83 -3.50
CA LEU A 222 24.64 -21.56 -3.50
C LEU A 222 24.02 -21.78 -2.12
N GLU A 223 24.43 -22.84 -1.41
CA GLU A 223 24.01 -23.14 -0.04
C GLU A 223 24.40 -22.00 0.93
N ALA A 224 25.65 -21.55 0.88
CA ALA A 224 26.14 -20.45 1.72
C ALA A 224 25.34 -19.14 1.46
N ARG A 225 25.02 -18.85 0.20
CA ARG A 225 24.21 -17.68 -0.18
C ARG A 225 22.77 -17.78 0.36
N VAL A 226 22.11 -18.92 0.19
CA VAL A 226 20.73 -19.11 0.69
C VAL A 226 20.70 -19.04 2.22
N HIS A 227 21.72 -19.54 2.90
CA HIS A 227 21.85 -19.37 4.35
C HIS A 227 22.04 -17.91 4.77
N SER A 228 22.87 -17.15 4.05
CA SER A 228 23.02 -15.70 4.29
C SER A 228 21.67 -14.97 4.13
N VAL A 229 20.94 -15.26 3.05
CA VAL A 229 19.59 -14.71 2.80
C VAL A 229 18.61 -15.07 3.92
N ALA A 230 18.59 -16.34 4.33
CA ALA A 230 17.70 -16.79 5.40
C ALA A 230 18.00 -16.12 6.74
N ARG A 231 19.28 -15.90 7.06
CA ARG A 231 19.70 -15.22 8.30
C ARG A 231 19.35 -13.73 8.28
N VAL A 232 19.63 -13.04 7.17
CA VAL A 232 19.22 -11.64 6.99
C VAL A 232 17.69 -11.51 7.10
N HIS A 233 16.93 -12.42 6.49
CA HIS A 233 15.47 -12.45 6.59
C HIS A 233 14.97 -12.65 8.04
N GLN A 234 15.58 -13.57 8.80
CA GLN A 234 15.21 -13.84 10.20
C GLN A 234 15.52 -12.67 11.15
N GLU A 235 16.66 -12.00 10.97
CA GLU A 235 17.01 -10.83 11.79
C GLU A 235 16.13 -9.62 11.46
N LEU A 236 15.81 -9.43 10.18
CA LEU A 236 14.86 -8.40 9.77
C LEU A 236 13.44 -8.69 10.30
N GLN A 237 13.01 -9.95 10.36
CA GLN A 237 11.74 -10.33 11.02
C GLN A 237 11.73 -9.93 12.50
N ARG A 238 12.85 -10.06 13.22
CA ARG A 238 12.93 -9.61 14.64
C ARG A 238 12.86 -8.09 14.77
N ALA A 239 13.39 -7.36 13.79
CA ALA A 239 13.27 -5.90 13.72
C ALA A 239 11.89 -5.41 13.22
N GLN A 240 11.11 -6.27 12.56
CA GLN A 240 9.83 -5.96 11.91
C GLN A 240 8.61 -5.79 12.84
N GLN A 241 8.79 -5.67 14.16
CA GLN A 241 7.75 -5.00 14.96
C GLN A 241 7.60 -3.51 14.58
N SER A 242 8.51 -2.98 13.76
CA SER A 242 8.41 -1.66 13.11
C SER A 242 8.44 -1.79 11.58
N ASP A 243 7.59 -1.02 10.88
CA ASP A 243 7.57 -0.91 9.40
C ASP A 243 8.90 -0.39 8.81
N ARG A 244 9.75 0.19 9.66
CA ARG A 244 10.98 0.91 9.33
C ARG A 244 12.17 0.32 10.09
N ILE A 245 13.31 0.30 9.42
CA ILE A 245 14.54 -0.32 9.92
C ILE A 245 15.67 0.69 9.84
N GLU A 246 16.33 0.91 10.97
CA GLU A 246 17.55 1.70 11.05
C GLU A 246 18.66 1.02 10.25
N LEU A 247 19.25 1.74 9.31
CA LEU A 247 20.15 1.13 8.34
C LEU A 247 21.54 0.83 8.92
N LEU A 248 22.07 1.71 9.78
CA LEU A 248 23.41 1.51 10.36
C LEU A 248 23.51 0.18 11.16
N PRO A 249 22.63 -0.10 12.15
CA PRO A 249 22.69 -1.36 12.88
C PRO A 249 22.52 -2.59 11.99
N LEU A 250 21.71 -2.49 10.93
CA LEU A 250 21.55 -3.57 9.96
C LEU A 250 22.86 -3.87 9.23
N LEU A 251 23.52 -2.84 8.69
CA LEU A 251 24.76 -3.00 7.93
C LEU A 251 25.90 -3.54 8.82
N GLU A 252 26.00 -3.06 10.06
CA GLU A 252 26.95 -3.59 11.06
C GLU A 252 26.72 -5.08 11.33
N ASN A 253 25.46 -5.49 11.51
CA ASN A 253 25.13 -6.89 11.74
C ASN A 253 25.44 -7.78 10.54
N VAL A 254 25.17 -7.31 9.32
CA VAL A 254 25.53 -8.01 8.07
C VAL A 254 27.04 -8.16 7.97
N ALA A 255 27.79 -7.08 8.23
CA ALA A 255 29.25 -7.08 8.20
C ALA A 255 29.85 -8.06 9.20
N LYS A 256 29.37 -8.02 10.45
CA LYS A 256 29.81 -8.94 11.51
C LYS A 256 29.59 -10.39 11.14
N HIS A 257 28.40 -10.74 10.65
CA HIS A 257 28.09 -12.13 10.29
C HIS A 257 28.90 -12.64 9.09
N ALA A 258 29.14 -11.77 8.10
CA ALA A 258 30.00 -12.13 6.98
C ALA A 258 31.44 -12.34 7.45
N SER A 259 31.96 -11.48 8.33
CA SER A 259 33.29 -11.65 8.93
C SER A 259 33.42 -12.96 9.71
N ASP A 260 32.44 -13.29 10.56
CA ASP A 260 32.43 -14.55 11.33
C ASP A 260 32.48 -15.78 10.43
N ALA A 261 31.75 -15.76 9.30
CA ALA A 261 31.68 -16.86 8.34
C ALA A 261 33.01 -17.10 7.58
N PHE A 262 33.84 -16.07 7.42
CA PHE A 262 35.12 -16.14 6.70
C PHE A 262 36.34 -16.01 7.63
N SER A 263 36.12 -15.95 8.94
CA SER A 263 37.19 -15.92 9.93
C SER A 263 38.11 -17.15 9.77
N SER A 264 39.38 -16.91 9.49
CA SER A 264 40.40 -17.95 9.37
C SER A 264 41.66 -17.49 10.11
N VAL A 265 42.47 -18.45 10.56
CA VAL A 265 43.65 -18.19 11.42
C VAL A 265 44.67 -17.24 10.75
N ASN A 266 44.66 -17.14 9.41
CA ASN A 266 45.71 -16.47 8.64
C ASN A 266 45.27 -15.14 7.99
N LEU A 267 44.00 -14.75 8.08
CA LEU A 267 43.47 -13.54 7.44
C LEU A 267 42.66 -12.71 8.46
N SER A 268 43.14 -11.51 8.75
CA SER A 268 42.45 -10.53 9.60
C SER A 268 41.91 -9.39 8.74
N VAL A 269 40.59 -9.28 8.65
CA VAL A 269 39.92 -8.21 7.90
C VAL A 269 39.19 -7.28 8.85
N ASP A 270 39.51 -5.99 8.78
CA ASP A 270 38.81 -4.92 9.49
C ASP A 270 37.64 -4.42 8.63
N ILE A 271 36.42 -4.41 9.17
CA ILE A 271 35.24 -3.94 8.44
C ILE A 271 34.71 -2.68 9.14
N ASP A 272 34.79 -1.56 8.45
CA ASP A 272 34.30 -0.26 8.92
C ASP A 272 32.95 0.04 8.27
N VAL A 273 31.94 0.36 9.08
CA VAL A 273 30.58 0.67 8.62
C VAL A 273 30.23 2.07 9.07
N VAL A 274 29.97 2.95 8.12
CA VAL A 274 29.58 4.34 8.36
C VAL A 274 28.30 4.64 7.61
N SER A 275 27.32 5.22 8.26
CA SER A 275 26.06 5.61 7.62
C SER A 275 25.49 6.84 8.30
N GLU A 276 24.84 7.71 7.55
CA GLU A 276 23.90 8.69 8.13
C GLU A 276 22.80 7.94 8.93
N PRO A 277 22.26 8.52 10.02
CA PRO A 277 21.18 7.91 10.79
C PRO A 277 19.88 7.98 9.97
N VAL A 278 19.61 6.90 9.24
CA VAL A 278 18.48 6.79 8.32
C VAL A 278 17.68 5.52 8.55
N GLU A 279 16.39 5.63 8.29
CA GLU A 279 15.48 4.50 8.28
C GLU A 279 14.93 4.23 6.89
N VAL A 280 14.98 2.97 6.49
CA VAL A 280 14.39 2.49 5.24
C VAL A 280 13.22 1.56 5.53
N VAL A 281 12.34 1.39 4.55
CA VAL A 281 11.28 0.37 4.63
C VAL A 281 11.90 -1.02 4.65
N SER A 282 11.24 -1.95 5.33
CA SER A 282 11.76 -3.31 5.55
C SER A 282 12.22 -4.03 4.27
N SER A 283 11.47 -3.89 3.17
CA SER A 283 11.83 -4.52 1.89
C SER A 283 13.14 -3.96 1.29
N THR A 284 13.39 -2.66 1.45
CA THR A 284 14.64 -2.01 1.03
C THR A 284 15.81 -2.43 1.92
N ALA A 285 15.59 -2.53 3.23
CA ALA A 285 16.57 -3.06 4.17
C ALA A 285 17.03 -4.48 3.81
N ILE A 286 16.09 -5.37 3.44
CA ILE A 286 16.42 -6.72 2.94
C ILE A 286 17.36 -6.63 1.74
N ASP A 287 17.00 -5.83 0.74
CA ASP A 287 17.79 -5.70 -0.49
C ASP A 287 19.20 -5.15 -0.19
N PHE A 288 19.33 -4.16 0.70
CA PHE A 288 20.62 -3.59 1.10
C PHE A 288 21.49 -4.61 1.85
N GLY A 289 20.93 -5.34 2.81
CA GLY A 289 21.66 -6.37 3.54
C GLY A 289 22.17 -7.48 2.63
N LEU A 290 21.41 -7.87 1.60
CA LEU A 290 21.81 -8.88 0.62
C LEU A 290 22.89 -8.38 -0.34
N ILE A 291 22.78 -7.14 -0.82
CA ILE A 291 23.81 -6.51 -1.65
C ILE A 291 25.13 -6.43 -0.89
N VAL A 292 25.11 -5.88 0.32
CA VAL A 292 26.32 -5.70 1.14
C VAL A 292 26.92 -7.06 1.51
N GLY A 293 26.11 -8.04 1.94
CA GLY A 293 26.59 -9.37 2.27
C GLY A 293 27.27 -10.08 1.10
N GLU A 294 26.75 -9.94 -0.12
CA GLU A 294 27.36 -10.50 -1.33
C GLU A 294 28.68 -9.79 -1.68
N LEU A 295 28.74 -8.47 -1.56
CA LEU A 295 29.96 -7.69 -1.83
C LEU A 295 31.07 -8.02 -0.82
N ILE A 296 30.75 -8.13 0.47
CA ILE A 296 31.71 -8.57 1.50
C ILE A 296 32.19 -9.99 1.21
N THR A 297 31.29 -10.90 0.86
CA THR A 297 31.63 -12.28 0.50
C THR A 297 32.60 -12.32 -0.69
N ASN A 298 32.39 -11.48 -1.70
CA ASN A 298 33.29 -11.38 -2.85
C ASN A 298 34.67 -10.84 -2.45
N ALA A 299 34.74 -9.86 -1.54
CA ALA A 299 36.01 -9.36 -1.03
C ALA A 299 36.80 -10.47 -0.30
N PHE A 300 36.17 -11.22 0.61
CA PHE A 300 36.83 -12.35 1.28
C PHE A 300 37.32 -13.44 0.33
N LYS A 301 36.58 -13.71 -0.75
CA LYS A 301 36.94 -14.73 -1.73
C LYS A 301 38.04 -14.32 -2.70
N HIS A 302 38.10 -13.04 -3.07
CA HIS A 302 38.88 -12.60 -4.22
C HIS A 302 39.85 -11.47 -3.90
N ALA A 303 39.48 -10.53 -3.03
CA ALA A 303 40.25 -9.32 -2.80
C ALA A 303 41.53 -9.57 -1.96
N PHE A 304 41.49 -10.55 -1.06
CA PHE A 304 42.57 -10.78 -0.08
C PHE A 304 43.38 -12.06 -0.33
N GLU A 305 43.34 -12.62 -1.54
CA GLU A 305 44.14 -13.79 -1.88
C GLU A 305 45.64 -13.51 -1.69
N GLY A 306 46.33 -14.37 -0.92
CA GLY A 306 47.74 -14.20 -0.59
C GLY A 306 48.06 -13.10 0.44
N ARG A 307 47.06 -12.45 1.04
CA ARG A 307 47.23 -11.43 2.08
C ARG A 307 46.89 -11.98 3.47
N SER A 308 47.52 -11.41 4.50
CA SER A 308 47.23 -11.72 5.90
C SER A 308 46.39 -10.67 6.60
N LYS A 309 46.22 -9.50 5.96
CA LYS A 309 45.39 -8.39 6.43
C LYS A 309 44.66 -7.72 5.27
N GLY A 310 43.48 -7.19 5.57
CA GLY A 310 42.68 -6.38 4.64
C GLY A 310 41.72 -5.46 5.37
N ARG A 311 41.11 -4.55 4.64
CA ARG A 311 40.07 -3.62 5.10
C ARG A 311 38.90 -3.63 4.12
N ILE A 312 37.69 -3.63 4.64
CA ILE A 312 36.47 -3.36 3.89
C ILE A 312 35.81 -2.13 4.51
N ALA A 313 35.46 -1.14 3.69
CA ALA A 313 34.73 0.04 4.09
C ALA A 313 33.33 0.03 3.47
N ILE A 314 32.30 0.19 4.29
CA ILE A 314 30.90 0.25 3.88
C ILE A 314 30.38 1.62 4.28
N ARG A 315 29.90 2.39 3.30
CA ARG A 315 29.38 3.75 3.52
C ARG A 315 27.99 3.91 2.95
N PHE A 316 27.11 4.58 3.68
CA PHE A 316 25.80 5.00 3.17
C PHE A 316 25.56 6.48 3.49
N ASP A 317 25.72 7.33 2.48
CA ASP A 317 25.75 8.78 2.63
C ASP A 317 24.83 9.44 1.57
N ARG A 318 24.40 10.69 1.79
CA ARG A 318 23.70 11.47 0.75
C ARG A 318 24.65 11.81 -0.40
N THR A 319 24.14 11.85 -1.62
CA THR A 319 24.90 12.38 -2.76
C THR A 319 24.95 13.90 -2.72
N GLU A 320 26.11 14.47 -3.03
CA GLU A 320 26.26 15.90 -3.27
C GLU A 320 25.74 16.29 -4.67
N GLY A 321 24.99 17.39 -4.80
CA GLY A 321 24.55 17.90 -6.11
C GLY A 321 23.12 18.47 -6.16
N THR A 322 22.64 18.79 -7.37
CA THR A 322 21.33 19.41 -7.62
C THR A 322 20.15 18.43 -7.60
N ASP A 323 20.41 17.11 -7.67
CA ASP A 323 19.41 16.06 -7.48
C ASP A 323 19.83 15.18 -6.29
N PRO A 324 19.27 15.42 -5.08
CA PRO A 324 19.74 14.76 -3.86
C PRO A 324 19.29 13.29 -3.83
N GLY A 325 20.24 12.37 -3.90
CA GLY A 325 20.05 10.93 -3.76
C GLY A 325 20.83 10.36 -2.57
N TRP A 326 21.00 9.05 -2.59
CA TRP A 326 21.77 8.30 -1.60
C TRP A 326 22.77 7.40 -2.30
N VAL A 327 23.94 7.19 -1.71
CA VAL A 327 24.95 6.31 -2.27
C VAL A 327 25.38 5.27 -1.23
N LEU A 328 25.26 3.99 -1.61
CA LEU A 328 25.86 2.87 -0.89
C LEU A 328 27.21 2.55 -1.55
N ILE A 329 28.29 2.66 -0.80
CA ILE A 329 29.65 2.35 -1.26
C ILE A 329 30.17 1.18 -0.46
N VAL A 330 30.62 0.13 -1.15
CA VAL A 330 31.40 -0.97 -0.55
C VAL A 330 32.75 -1.03 -1.24
N ARG A 331 33.82 -0.82 -0.47
CA ARG A 331 35.20 -0.79 -0.97
C ARG A 331 36.09 -1.73 -0.18
N ASP A 332 36.92 -2.51 -0.86
CA ASP A 332 38.04 -3.24 -0.25
C ASP A 332 39.39 -2.65 -0.64
N ASP A 333 40.43 -2.94 0.14
CA ASP A 333 41.83 -2.58 -0.13
C ASP A 333 42.65 -3.73 -0.73
N GLY A 334 41.96 -4.66 -1.41
CA GLY A 334 42.52 -5.90 -1.93
C GLY A 334 43.38 -5.73 -3.19
N VAL A 335 43.58 -6.83 -3.89
CA VAL A 335 44.39 -6.89 -5.12
C VAL A 335 43.75 -6.19 -6.33
N GLY A 336 42.51 -5.71 -6.19
CA GLY A 336 41.74 -5.11 -7.27
C GLY A 336 41.24 -6.13 -8.29
N THR A 337 40.64 -5.63 -9.37
CA THR A 337 40.24 -6.49 -10.49
C THR A 337 40.57 -5.80 -11.81
N PRO A 338 41.39 -6.42 -12.68
CA PRO A 338 41.72 -5.82 -13.97
C PRO A 338 40.48 -5.71 -14.86
N GLU A 339 40.49 -4.76 -15.79
CA GLU A 339 39.31 -4.35 -16.58
C GLU A 339 38.68 -5.50 -17.37
N ASP A 340 39.52 -6.45 -17.77
CA ASP A 340 39.18 -7.65 -18.50
C ASP A 340 38.62 -8.79 -17.63
N ALA A 341 38.69 -8.66 -16.30
CA ALA A 341 38.23 -9.65 -15.32
C ALA A 341 37.19 -9.10 -14.32
N ARG A 342 36.62 -7.91 -14.57
CA ARG A 342 35.64 -7.31 -13.65
C ARG A 342 34.44 -8.26 -13.40
N PRO A 343 34.06 -8.50 -12.14
CA PRO A 343 33.07 -9.51 -11.75
C PRO A 343 31.63 -9.11 -12.07
N ASP A 344 31.40 -7.85 -12.42
CA ASP A 344 30.12 -7.26 -12.79
C ASP A 344 29.58 -7.76 -14.14
N ARG A 345 30.35 -8.56 -14.88
CA ARG A 345 29.92 -9.21 -16.13
C ARG A 345 28.75 -10.19 -15.93
N PRO A 346 27.90 -10.42 -16.97
CA PRO A 346 26.59 -11.06 -16.84
C PRO A 346 26.54 -12.52 -16.35
N GLN A 347 27.67 -13.19 -16.13
CA GLN A 347 27.73 -14.62 -15.80
C GLN A 347 27.69 -14.93 -14.30
N SER A 348 28.13 -14.02 -13.42
CA SER A 348 28.16 -14.30 -11.98
C SER A 348 26.75 -14.16 -11.35
N LEU A 349 26.32 -15.15 -10.57
CA LEU A 349 25.01 -15.15 -9.94
C LEU A 349 24.82 -14.00 -8.94
N GLY A 350 25.87 -13.67 -8.18
CA GLY A 350 25.87 -12.57 -7.22
C GLY A 350 25.58 -11.22 -7.86
N TRP A 351 26.24 -10.92 -8.99
CA TRP A 351 25.99 -9.67 -9.70
C TRP A 351 24.64 -9.60 -10.39
N ARG A 352 24.08 -10.74 -10.84
CA ARG A 352 22.68 -10.78 -11.30
C ARG A 352 21.71 -10.38 -10.19
N MET A 353 21.95 -10.83 -8.96
CA MET A 353 21.15 -10.45 -7.80
C MET A 353 21.31 -8.96 -7.45
N ILE A 354 22.55 -8.47 -7.35
CA ILE A 354 22.85 -7.05 -7.06
C ILE A 354 22.18 -6.13 -8.10
N ARG A 355 22.28 -6.48 -9.39
CA ARG A 355 21.63 -5.71 -10.48
C ARG A 355 20.11 -5.74 -10.38
N ALA A 356 19.52 -6.90 -10.11
CA ALA A 356 18.06 -7.02 -9.98
C ALA A 356 17.51 -6.22 -8.79
N MET A 357 18.19 -6.26 -7.63
CA MET A 357 17.82 -5.50 -6.44
C MET A 357 18.01 -4.00 -6.66
N SER A 358 19.13 -3.58 -7.26
CA SER A 358 19.38 -2.16 -7.58
C SER A 358 18.34 -1.62 -8.57
N ALA A 359 17.99 -2.39 -9.60
CA ALA A 359 16.98 -1.99 -10.57
C ALA A 359 15.58 -1.81 -9.96
N ARG A 360 15.21 -2.62 -8.96
CA ARG A 360 13.94 -2.47 -8.21
C ARG A 360 13.84 -1.11 -7.51
N HIS A 361 14.97 -0.52 -7.15
CA HIS A 361 15.06 0.80 -6.51
C HIS A 361 15.43 1.92 -7.49
N ALA A 362 15.39 1.66 -8.80
CA ALA A 362 15.83 2.58 -9.85
C ALA A 362 17.25 3.12 -9.61
N ALA A 363 18.13 2.29 -9.04
CA ALA A 363 19.49 2.67 -8.69
C ALA A 363 20.48 2.42 -9.84
N ASN A 364 21.52 3.26 -9.91
CA ASN A 364 22.64 3.08 -10.82
C ASN A 364 23.82 2.40 -10.10
N ILE A 365 24.57 1.54 -10.79
CA ILE A 365 25.73 0.85 -10.23
C ILE A 365 26.98 1.25 -11.01
N GLU A 366 28.02 1.66 -10.28
CA GLU A 366 29.35 1.96 -10.79
C GLU A 366 30.39 1.11 -10.06
N THR A 367 31.40 0.64 -10.79
CA THR A 367 32.48 -0.19 -10.22
C THR A 367 33.84 0.31 -10.65
N ASP A 368 34.81 0.22 -9.75
CA ASP A 368 36.22 0.51 -9.99
C ASP A 368 37.08 -0.58 -9.35
N GLY A 369 38.04 -1.09 -10.12
CA GLY A 369 38.95 -2.17 -9.70
C GLY A 369 40.42 -1.75 -9.67
N SER A 370 40.72 -0.46 -9.78
CA SER A 370 42.08 0.08 -9.96
C SER A 370 42.92 0.12 -8.67
N ASP A 371 42.30 0.35 -7.52
CA ASP A 371 42.94 0.43 -6.19
C ASP A 371 42.05 -0.27 -5.15
N GLY A 372 42.16 -1.61 -5.14
CA GLY A 372 41.16 -2.49 -4.56
C GLY A 372 39.91 -2.59 -5.44
N PHE A 373 38.83 -3.18 -4.93
CA PHE A 373 37.54 -3.15 -5.61
C PHE A 373 36.55 -2.24 -4.88
N CYS A 374 35.89 -1.36 -5.64
CA CYS A 374 34.89 -0.41 -5.17
C CYS A 374 33.60 -0.61 -5.97
N CYS A 375 32.48 -0.75 -5.27
CA CYS A 375 31.14 -0.76 -5.83
C CYS A 375 30.36 0.39 -5.22
N ALA A 376 29.92 1.34 -6.06
CA ALA A 376 29.06 2.45 -5.68
C ALA A 376 27.68 2.25 -6.30
N ILE A 377 26.63 2.28 -5.47
CA ILE A 377 25.24 2.14 -5.89
C ILE A 377 24.49 3.40 -5.49
N THR A 378 24.03 4.15 -6.49
CA THR A 378 23.35 5.43 -6.31
C THR A 378 21.85 5.26 -6.45
N PHE A 379 21.13 5.61 -5.40
CA PHE A 379 19.68 5.50 -5.27
C PHE A 379 19.00 6.88 -5.33
N PRO A 380 17.76 6.96 -5.84
CA PRO A 380 16.97 8.18 -5.79
C PRO A 380 16.59 8.56 -4.34
N GLN A 381 16.25 9.84 -4.11
CA GLN A 381 15.84 10.35 -2.79
C GLN A 381 14.73 9.52 -2.13
N SER A 382 13.82 8.97 -2.95
CA SER A 382 12.65 8.22 -2.49
C SER A 382 12.98 6.94 -1.72
N VAL A 383 14.22 6.44 -1.80
CA VAL A 383 14.66 5.23 -1.10
C VAL A 383 14.72 5.43 0.42
N VAL A 384 15.00 6.65 0.87
CA VAL A 384 14.94 7.07 2.28
C VAL A 384 13.89 8.17 2.39
N ARG A 385 12.74 7.88 2.99
CA ARG A 385 11.81 8.95 3.36
C ARG A 385 12.25 9.56 4.68
N ALA A 386 12.30 10.90 4.75
CA ALA A 386 12.54 11.61 6.01
C ALA A 386 11.59 11.11 7.11
N PRO A 387 12.05 11.08 8.38
CA PRO A 387 11.14 10.87 9.51
C PRO A 387 10.03 11.93 9.43
N ASN A 388 8.81 11.51 9.76
CA ASN A 388 7.63 12.38 9.72
C ASN A 388 7.85 13.51 10.75
N THR A 389 8.25 14.71 10.31
CA THR A 389 8.27 15.91 11.15
C THR A 389 6.84 16.44 11.29
N ALA A 390 5.98 15.61 11.86
CA ALA A 390 4.60 15.94 12.19
C ALA A 390 4.32 15.36 13.58
N ASP A 391 4.93 15.99 14.59
CA ASP A 391 4.44 16.07 15.99
C ASP A 391 5.37 16.96 16.86
N THR A 392 5.89 18.04 16.28
CA THR A 392 6.51 19.14 17.04
C THR A 392 6.15 20.46 16.37
N ASP A 393 4.89 20.86 16.48
CA ASP A 393 4.45 22.25 16.42
C ASP A 393 2.97 22.32 16.83
N GLY A 394 2.68 22.95 17.98
CA GLY A 394 1.33 23.39 18.37
C GLY A 394 0.85 22.89 19.72
#